data_AF-A0A150T8W6-F1
#
_entry.id   AF-A0A150T8W6-F1
#
_cell.length_a   1.000
_cell.length_b   1.000
_cell.length_c   1.000
_cell.angle_alpha   90.00
_cell.angle_beta   90.00
_cell.angle_gamma   90.00
#
_symmetry.space_group_name_H-M   'P 1'
#
loop_
_entity.id
_entity.type
_entity.pdbx_description
1 polymer ?
#
loop_
_entity_poly.entity_id
_entity_poly.type
_entity_poly.pdbx_seq_one_letter_code
_entity_poly.pdbx_strand_id
1 'polypeptide(L)'
;GEPSTGFSVRGRFLYDRCGEKVLLRGVNEMVVWLPSGPDGLPEFAEIAKTGANTVRIVWNTENTAAGLDTAITNALAQKLIPIVELHDATGNWDGLPSLVDYWTEPETVAVIKKHEQDLLVNIGNEVGDQVDNAAWEAGYKQAITRMREAGITVPLIIDASKWGQNIDQLQAVGPALVAHDPNIMLSVHMWWTDGSGATITKELNESVALDLPLMVGEFAQHAVYECGQHPFDYKTLLAKSVELEVGWLAWSWGAVKNNDCKDDGPFDMTTDGTFAGLTGWGREVAVTDPNSIQNTSVRPHSIETGSCK
;
A
#
# COMPACT_ATOMS: atom_id res chain seq x y z
N GLY A 1 22.34 -6.65 -15.75
CA GLY A 1 21.37 -7.47 -15.00
C GLY A 1 20.42 -8.08 -15.98
N GLU A 2 19.97 -9.31 -15.74
CA GLU A 2 18.88 -9.89 -16.52
C GLU A 2 17.64 -8.98 -16.43
N PRO A 3 16.81 -8.89 -17.50
CA PRO A 3 15.54 -8.17 -17.44
C PRO A 3 14.68 -8.72 -16.29
N SER A 4 14.14 -7.84 -15.45
CA SER A 4 13.16 -8.23 -14.44
C SER A 4 11.97 -8.90 -15.13
N THR A 5 11.52 -10.05 -14.61
CA THR A 5 10.33 -10.76 -15.12
C THR A 5 9.01 -10.16 -14.64
N GLY A 6 9.07 -9.22 -13.68
CA GLY A 6 7.94 -8.50 -13.11
C GLY A 6 8.29 -7.06 -12.71
N PHE A 7 7.51 -6.49 -11.79
CA PHE A 7 7.77 -5.15 -11.26
C PHE A 7 9.13 -5.10 -10.56
N SER A 8 9.78 -3.92 -10.60
CA SER A 8 11.07 -3.71 -9.96
C SER A 8 11.22 -2.30 -9.41
N VAL A 9 11.88 -2.18 -8.26
CA VAL A 9 12.31 -0.89 -7.71
C VAL A 9 13.71 -0.56 -8.20
N ARG A 10 13.94 0.69 -8.63
CA ARG A 10 15.24 1.20 -9.08
C ARG A 10 15.43 2.62 -8.54
N GLY A 11 16.39 2.77 -7.61
CA GLY A 11 16.47 3.97 -6.77
C GLY A 11 15.15 4.14 -6.02
N ARG A 12 14.64 5.37 -5.93
CA ARG A 12 13.35 5.64 -5.30
C ARG A 12 12.08 5.29 -6.10
N PHE A 13 12.19 4.69 -7.29
CA PHE A 13 11.05 4.55 -8.20
C PHE A 13 10.66 3.09 -8.47
N LEU A 14 9.36 2.87 -8.56
CA LEU A 14 8.77 1.61 -9.03
C LEU A 14 8.67 1.60 -10.56
N TYR A 15 8.98 0.47 -11.17
CA TYR A 15 8.80 0.22 -12.60
C TYR A 15 8.02 -1.06 -12.81
N ASP A 16 7.16 -1.08 -13.81
CA ASP A 16 6.46 -2.28 -14.24
C ASP A 16 7.42 -3.27 -14.93
N ARG A 17 6.90 -4.44 -15.33
CA ARG A 17 7.66 -5.47 -16.06
C ARG A 17 8.20 -5.03 -17.42
N CYS A 18 7.70 -3.94 -17.97
CA CYS A 18 8.07 -3.41 -19.28
C CYS A 18 9.02 -2.19 -19.16
N GLY A 19 9.32 -1.73 -17.94
CA GLY A 19 10.19 -0.60 -17.67
C GLY A 19 9.48 0.76 -17.68
N GLU A 20 8.14 0.78 -17.67
CA GLU A 20 7.35 2.00 -17.44
C GLU A 20 7.42 2.37 -15.96
N LYS A 21 7.69 3.65 -15.66
CA LYS A 21 7.69 4.15 -14.27
C LYS A 21 6.26 4.20 -13.75
N VAL A 22 6.03 3.63 -12.57
CA VAL A 22 4.70 3.53 -11.96
C VAL A 22 4.64 4.45 -10.74
N LEU A 23 3.69 5.38 -10.76
CA LEU A 23 3.35 6.22 -9.61
C LEU A 23 2.03 5.73 -9.03
N LEU A 24 2.08 5.05 -7.87
CA LEU A 24 0.90 4.43 -7.26
C LEU A 24 -0.13 5.49 -6.83
N ARG A 25 -1.37 5.31 -7.28
CA ARG A 25 -2.55 6.13 -6.97
C ARG A 25 -3.75 5.21 -6.80
N GLY A 26 -4.17 5.01 -5.57
CA GLY A 26 -5.21 4.02 -5.29
C GLY A 26 -5.84 4.14 -3.92
N VAL A 27 -6.46 3.04 -3.51
CA VAL A 27 -7.22 2.92 -2.27
C VAL A 27 -6.91 1.59 -1.59
N ASN A 28 -7.12 1.54 -0.28
CA ASN A 28 -7.17 0.31 0.50
C ASN A 28 -8.59 -0.26 0.47
N GLU A 29 -8.71 -1.57 0.29
CA GLU A 29 -9.98 -2.31 0.35
C GLU A 29 -9.88 -3.48 1.33
N MET A 30 -10.86 -3.56 2.22
CA MET A 30 -10.94 -4.49 3.33
C MET A 30 -11.58 -5.83 2.91
N VAL A 31 -11.05 -6.46 1.85
CA VAL A 31 -11.74 -7.58 1.18
C VAL A 31 -12.04 -8.76 2.11
N VAL A 32 -11.15 -9.04 3.08
CA VAL A 32 -11.32 -10.15 4.04
C VAL A 32 -12.54 -10.03 4.93
N TRP A 33 -13.10 -8.83 5.06
CA TRP A 33 -14.29 -8.56 5.86
C TRP A 33 -15.52 -8.28 5.02
N LEU A 34 -15.45 -8.44 3.69
CA LEU A 34 -16.60 -8.32 2.81
C LEU A 34 -17.59 -9.47 3.06
N PRO A 35 -18.90 -9.17 3.20
CA PRO A 35 -19.92 -10.21 3.35
C PRO A 35 -20.04 -11.15 2.13
N SER A 36 -19.64 -10.69 0.95
CA SER A 36 -19.58 -11.49 -0.29
C SER A 36 -18.44 -12.50 -0.33
N GLY A 37 -17.49 -12.38 0.61
CA GLY A 37 -16.24 -13.12 0.61
C GLY A 37 -15.07 -12.28 0.07
N PRO A 38 -13.84 -12.79 0.21
CA PRO A 38 -12.63 -12.00 0.01
C PRO A 38 -12.17 -11.94 -1.45
N ASP A 39 -13.09 -11.97 -2.42
CA ASP A 39 -12.73 -11.94 -3.85
C ASP A 39 -12.60 -10.51 -4.42
N GLY A 40 -12.99 -9.51 -3.62
CA GLY A 40 -12.92 -8.08 -3.91
C GLY A 40 -13.93 -7.57 -4.93
N LEU A 41 -14.94 -8.36 -5.30
CA LEU A 41 -16.02 -7.92 -6.18
C LEU A 41 -17.33 -7.70 -5.39
N PRO A 42 -18.09 -6.63 -5.73
CA PRO A 42 -17.91 -5.71 -6.86
C PRO A 42 -16.92 -4.54 -6.62
N GLU A 43 -16.30 -4.44 -5.45
CA GLU A 43 -15.55 -3.26 -5.00
C GLU A 43 -14.43 -2.86 -5.95
N PHE A 44 -13.61 -3.81 -6.43
CA PHE A 44 -12.55 -3.52 -7.40
C PHE A 44 -13.08 -2.89 -8.69
N ALA A 45 -14.27 -3.29 -9.15
CA ALA A 45 -14.87 -2.71 -10.34
C ALA A 45 -15.35 -1.26 -10.09
N GLU A 46 -15.82 -0.97 -8.88
CA GLU A 46 -16.22 0.38 -8.46
C GLU A 46 -15.01 1.28 -8.24
N ILE A 47 -13.96 0.77 -7.59
CA ILE A 47 -12.65 1.43 -7.42
C ILE A 47 -12.06 1.78 -8.78
N ALA A 48 -12.09 0.85 -9.74
CA ALA A 48 -11.54 1.07 -11.08
C ALA A 48 -12.20 2.24 -11.83
N LYS A 49 -13.45 2.62 -11.51
CA LYS A 49 -14.13 3.79 -12.11
C LYS A 49 -13.53 5.12 -11.68
N THR A 50 -12.79 5.16 -10.57
CA THR A 50 -12.02 6.36 -10.15
C THR A 50 -10.83 6.63 -11.06
N GLY A 51 -10.39 5.64 -11.84
CA GLY A 51 -9.13 5.69 -12.58
C GLY A 51 -7.93 5.19 -11.77
N ALA A 52 -8.13 4.68 -10.55
CA ALA A 52 -7.07 4.07 -9.73
C ALA A 52 -6.24 3.08 -10.54
N ASN A 53 -4.92 3.11 -10.35
CA ASN A 53 -4.01 2.17 -10.98
C ASN A 53 -3.63 1.01 -10.06
N THR A 54 -3.98 1.08 -8.78
CA THR A 54 -3.64 0.08 -7.78
C THR A 54 -4.73 -0.03 -6.73
N VAL A 55 -4.80 -1.19 -6.09
CA VAL A 55 -5.59 -1.43 -4.88
C VAL A 55 -4.72 -2.19 -3.87
N ARG A 56 -4.71 -1.72 -2.62
CA ARG A 56 -4.11 -2.48 -1.51
C ARG A 56 -5.19 -3.33 -0.86
N ILE A 57 -4.97 -4.64 -0.94
CA ILE A 57 -5.90 -5.69 -0.61
C ILE A 57 -5.55 -6.15 0.80
N VAL A 58 -6.38 -5.76 1.78
CA VAL A 58 -6.28 -6.27 3.14
C VAL A 58 -6.53 -7.77 3.13
N TRP A 59 -5.55 -8.54 3.55
CA TRP A 59 -5.60 -10.00 3.61
C TRP A 59 -5.33 -10.50 5.02
N ASN A 60 -5.59 -11.79 5.25
CA ASN A 60 -5.23 -12.45 6.50
C ASN A 60 -4.72 -13.87 6.26
N THR A 61 -4.02 -14.42 7.26
CA THR A 61 -3.40 -15.75 7.15
C THR A 61 -4.42 -16.91 7.20
N GLU A 62 -5.66 -16.65 7.61
CA GLU A 62 -6.74 -17.65 7.70
C GLU A 62 -7.35 -17.98 6.33
N ASN A 63 -7.17 -17.10 5.34
CA ASN A 63 -7.71 -17.30 4.00
C ASN A 63 -6.82 -18.21 3.13
N THR A 64 -7.47 -19.00 2.28
CA THR A 64 -6.80 -20.00 1.42
C THR A 64 -5.98 -19.36 0.31
N ALA A 65 -4.93 -20.05 -0.15
CA ALA A 65 -4.15 -19.67 -1.32
C ALA A 65 -5.02 -19.52 -2.60
N ALA A 66 -6.06 -20.36 -2.76
CA ALA A 66 -6.99 -20.22 -3.88
C ALA A 66 -7.85 -18.93 -3.79
N GLY A 67 -8.21 -18.52 -2.59
CA GLY A 67 -8.87 -17.22 -2.35
C GLY A 67 -7.95 -16.06 -2.71
N LEU A 68 -6.68 -16.14 -2.27
CA LEU A 68 -5.66 -15.14 -2.60
C LEU A 68 -5.47 -15.02 -4.12
N ASP A 69 -5.34 -16.15 -4.81
CA ASP A 69 -5.25 -16.22 -6.27
C ASP A 69 -6.45 -15.54 -6.95
N THR A 70 -7.64 -15.76 -6.42
CA THR A 70 -8.89 -15.18 -6.95
C THR A 70 -8.91 -13.66 -6.77
N ALA A 71 -8.59 -13.15 -5.58
CA ALA A 71 -8.55 -11.71 -5.31
C ALA A 71 -7.54 -10.98 -6.21
N ILE A 72 -6.32 -11.53 -6.34
CA ILE A 72 -5.27 -10.97 -7.22
C ILE A 72 -5.73 -10.97 -8.69
N THR A 73 -6.30 -12.08 -9.15
CA THR A 73 -6.82 -12.21 -10.52
C THR A 73 -7.92 -11.18 -10.79
N ASN A 74 -8.85 -10.97 -9.84
CA ASN A 74 -9.95 -10.04 -9.97
C ASN A 74 -9.46 -8.58 -10.01
N ALA A 75 -8.48 -8.21 -9.18
CA ALA A 75 -7.87 -6.88 -9.22
C ALA A 75 -7.23 -6.59 -10.59
N LEU A 76 -6.44 -7.53 -11.11
CA LEU A 76 -5.80 -7.42 -12.43
C LEU A 76 -6.84 -7.34 -13.57
N ALA A 77 -7.94 -8.08 -13.47
CA ALA A 77 -9.04 -8.01 -14.43
C ALA A 77 -9.69 -6.61 -14.48
N GLN A 78 -9.70 -5.88 -13.36
CA GLN A 78 -10.16 -4.49 -13.26
C GLN A 78 -9.06 -3.46 -13.55
N LYS A 79 -7.89 -3.90 -14.03
CA LYS A 79 -6.73 -3.06 -14.35
C LYS A 79 -6.14 -2.34 -13.13
N LEU A 80 -6.24 -2.98 -11.97
CA LEU A 80 -5.65 -2.52 -10.72
C LEU A 80 -4.42 -3.37 -10.43
N ILE A 81 -3.29 -2.73 -10.16
CA ILE A 81 -2.08 -3.36 -9.63
C ILE A 81 -2.39 -3.81 -8.19
N PRO A 82 -2.40 -5.12 -7.90
CA PRO A 82 -2.63 -5.62 -6.55
C PRO A 82 -1.40 -5.40 -5.67
N ILE A 83 -1.61 -4.78 -4.51
CA ILE A 83 -0.69 -4.80 -3.37
C ILE A 83 -1.38 -5.66 -2.31
N VAL A 84 -0.87 -6.84 -2.00
CA VAL A 84 -1.47 -7.68 -0.94
C VAL A 84 -0.71 -7.48 0.35
N GLU A 85 -1.43 -7.24 1.44
CA GLU A 85 -0.89 -7.06 2.79
C GLU A 85 -1.51 -8.08 3.76
N LEU A 86 -0.74 -8.55 4.76
CA LEU A 86 -1.29 -9.34 5.87
C LEU A 86 -1.57 -8.48 7.10
N HIS A 87 -2.82 -8.48 7.54
CA HIS A 87 -3.30 -7.60 8.59
C HIS A 87 -3.18 -8.21 10.01
N ASP A 88 -2.77 -9.48 10.12
CA ASP A 88 -2.81 -10.27 11.36
C ASP A 88 -1.88 -9.75 12.47
N ALA A 89 -0.84 -8.97 12.12
CA ALA A 89 0.18 -8.49 13.05
C ALA A 89 0.19 -6.96 13.24
N THR A 90 -0.88 -6.26 12.86
CA THR A 90 -1.04 -4.81 13.09
C THR A 90 -0.73 -4.45 14.55
N GLY A 91 0.28 -3.61 14.78
CA GLY A 91 0.75 -3.20 16.10
C GLY A 91 1.55 -4.25 16.90
N ASN A 92 1.72 -5.47 16.37
CA ASN A 92 2.38 -6.58 17.06
C ASN A 92 3.70 -7.01 16.39
N TRP A 93 4.83 -6.58 16.93
CA TRP A 93 6.16 -6.88 16.36
C TRP A 93 6.49 -8.37 16.36
N ASP A 94 6.10 -9.09 17.41
CA ASP A 94 6.39 -10.53 17.55
C ASP A 94 5.62 -11.37 16.51
N GLY A 95 4.64 -10.78 15.80
CA GLY A 95 3.91 -11.43 14.72
C GLY A 95 4.66 -11.48 13.38
N LEU A 96 5.72 -10.66 13.17
CA LEU A 96 6.46 -10.61 11.89
C LEU A 96 6.91 -12.00 11.39
N PRO A 97 7.50 -12.89 12.21
CA PRO A 97 7.93 -14.20 11.74
C PRO A 97 6.78 -15.06 11.17
N SER A 98 5.59 -15.00 11.78
CA SER A 98 4.41 -15.77 11.34
C SER A 98 3.86 -15.26 10.01
N LEU A 99 3.92 -13.94 9.76
CA LEU A 99 3.59 -13.39 8.45
C LEU A 99 4.54 -13.92 7.36
N VAL A 100 5.84 -13.97 7.67
CA VAL A 100 6.84 -14.53 6.76
C VAL A 100 6.63 -16.03 6.54
N ASP A 101 6.21 -16.77 7.58
CA ASP A 101 5.86 -18.19 7.44
C ASP A 101 4.72 -18.38 6.42
N TYR A 102 3.65 -17.58 6.48
CA TYR A 102 2.56 -17.62 5.50
C TYR A 102 3.06 -17.32 4.07
N TRP A 103 3.84 -16.25 3.91
CA TRP A 103 4.32 -15.85 2.58
C TRP A 103 5.25 -16.89 1.96
N THR A 104 6.03 -17.58 2.78
CA THR A 104 7.00 -18.60 2.33
C THR A 104 6.41 -20.00 2.25
N GLU A 105 5.13 -20.18 2.57
CA GLU A 105 4.45 -21.46 2.45
C GLU A 105 4.30 -21.86 0.96
N PRO A 106 4.53 -23.12 0.56
CA PRO A 106 4.62 -23.51 -0.85
C PRO A 106 3.40 -23.13 -1.71
N GLU A 107 2.18 -23.20 -1.14
CA GLU A 107 0.96 -22.83 -1.86
C GLU A 107 0.88 -21.32 -2.09
N THR A 108 1.22 -20.50 -1.08
CA THR A 108 1.28 -19.04 -1.19
C THR A 108 2.36 -18.60 -2.18
N VAL A 109 3.55 -19.21 -2.11
CA VAL A 109 4.63 -18.96 -3.09
C VAL A 109 4.18 -19.27 -4.51
N ALA A 110 3.44 -20.35 -4.72
CA ALA A 110 2.92 -20.71 -6.04
C ALA A 110 1.95 -19.64 -6.59
N VAL A 111 1.10 -19.06 -5.73
CA VAL A 111 0.21 -17.95 -6.10
C VAL A 111 1.01 -16.70 -6.45
N ILE A 112 1.99 -16.32 -5.61
CA ILE A 112 2.87 -15.18 -5.90
C ILE A 112 3.58 -15.37 -7.23
N LYS A 113 4.11 -16.58 -7.50
CA LYS A 113 4.80 -16.90 -8.76
C LYS A 113 3.89 -16.82 -9.97
N LYS A 114 2.64 -17.25 -9.84
CA LYS A 114 1.64 -17.12 -10.92
C LYS A 114 1.40 -15.66 -11.31
N HIS A 115 1.48 -14.74 -10.35
CA HIS A 115 1.18 -13.32 -10.54
C HIS A 115 2.41 -12.40 -10.49
N GLU A 116 3.63 -12.96 -10.46
CA GLU A 116 4.87 -12.21 -10.15
C GLU A 116 5.17 -11.08 -11.14
N GLN A 117 4.55 -11.14 -12.31
CA GLN A 117 4.69 -10.13 -13.36
C GLN A 117 4.08 -8.79 -12.96
N ASP A 118 3.05 -8.78 -12.11
CA ASP A 118 2.17 -7.62 -11.87
C ASP A 118 1.75 -7.46 -10.39
N LEU A 119 2.39 -8.16 -9.47
CA LEU A 119 2.06 -8.18 -8.04
C LEU A 119 3.10 -7.43 -7.21
N LEU A 120 2.64 -6.73 -6.16
CA LEU A 120 3.46 -6.27 -5.05
C LEU A 120 2.97 -6.93 -3.75
N VAL A 121 3.90 -7.21 -2.83
CA VAL A 121 3.59 -7.84 -1.54
C VAL A 121 4.03 -6.92 -0.41
N ASN A 122 3.09 -6.46 0.41
CA ASN A 122 3.35 -5.79 1.67
C ASN A 122 3.49 -6.86 2.75
N ILE A 123 4.67 -6.99 3.37
CA ILE A 123 4.98 -8.15 4.24
C ILE A 123 3.96 -8.28 5.37
N GLY A 124 3.58 -7.17 5.99
CA GLY A 124 2.49 -7.09 6.94
C GLY A 124 2.09 -5.64 7.17
N ASN A 125 0.82 -5.43 7.51
CA ASN A 125 0.31 -4.14 7.91
C ASN A 125 0.93 -3.72 9.25
N GLU A 126 1.58 -2.55 9.28
CA GLU A 126 1.84 -1.81 10.53
C GLU A 126 2.48 -2.65 11.66
N VAL A 127 3.44 -3.51 11.31
CA VAL A 127 3.93 -4.53 12.23
C VAL A 127 4.73 -3.90 13.37
N GLY A 128 4.13 -3.89 14.56
CA GLY A 128 4.73 -3.37 15.79
C GLY A 128 4.39 -1.91 16.13
N ASP A 129 4.22 -1.65 17.42
CA ASP A 129 4.08 -0.31 17.99
C ASP A 129 5.46 0.35 18.22
N GLN A 130 6.06 0.14 19.40
CA GLN A 130 7.36 0.72 19.74
C GLN A 130 8.48 -0.29 19.49
N VAL A 131 9.03 -0.27 18.27
CA VAL A 131 10.17 -1.10 17.86
C VAL A 131 11.37 -0.20 17.64
N ASP A 132 12.49 -0.47 18.31
CA ASP A 132 13.71 0.31 18.09
C ASP A 132 14.30 0.04 16.69
N ASN A 133 15.10 0.99 16.20
CA ASN A 133 15.65 0.95 14.85
C ASN A 133 16.50 -0.29 14.57
N ALA A 134 17.27 -0.77 15.56
CA ALA A 134 18.14 -1.93 15.35
C ALA A 134 17.32 -3.23 15.26
N ALA A 135 16.31 -3.37 16.11
CA ALA A 135 15.38 -4.50 16.07
C ALA A 135 14.57 -4.52 14.77
N TRP A 136 14.01 -3.37 14.38
CA TRP A 136 13.23 -3.23 13.14
C TRP A 136 14.09 -3.56 11.90
N GLU A 137 15.30 -2.98 11.82
CA GLU A 137 16.22 -3.22 10.70
C GLU A 137 16.61 -4.71 10.59
N ALA A 138 16.99 -5.33 11.71
CA ALA A 138 17.38 -6.73 11.75
C ALA A 138 16.22 -7.67 11.40
N GLY A 139 15.03 -7.42 11.94
CA GLY A 139 13.83 -8.22 11.70
C GLY A 139 13.42 -8.21 10.23
N TYR A 140 13.39 -7.03 9.60
CA TYR A 140 13.03 -6.95 8.18
C TYR A 140 14.13 -7.45 7.25
N LYS A 141 15.43 -7.28 7.57
CA LYS A 141 16.50 -7.95 6.81
C LYS A 141 16.34 -9.47 6.84
N GLN A 142 15.97 -10.04 7.99
CA GLN A 142 15.67 -11.47 8.10
C GLN A 142 14.42 -11.86 7.29
N ALA A 143 13.33 -11.10 7.40
CA ALA A 143 12.10 -11.34 6.65
C ALA A 143 12.33 -11.33 5.13
N ILE A 144 12.99 -10.29 4.62
CA ILE A 144 13.38 -10.16 3.21
C ILE A 144 14.20 -11.38 2.78
N THR A 145 15.25 -11.72 3.53
CA THR A 145 16.14 -12.84 3.19
C THR A 145 15.36 -14.14 3.05
N ARG A 146 14.48 -14.46 4.03
CA ARG A 146 13.64 -15.66 4.00
C ARG A 146 12.70 -15.69 2.79
N MET A 147 12.06 -14.56 2.46
CA MET A 147 11.17 -14.47 1.30
C MET A 147 11.94 -14.64 -0.01
N ARG A 148 13.13 -14.06 -0.14
CA ARG A 148 14.00 -14.26 -1.31
C ARG A 148 14.50 -15.69 -1.44
N GLU A 149 14.87 -16.34 -0.33
CA GLU A 149 15.25 -17.76 -0.29
C GLU A 149 14.10 -18.69 -0.70
N ALA A 150 12.85 -18.32 -0.42
CA ALA A 150 11.65 -19.00 -0.91
C ALA A 150 11.36 -18.73 -2.40
N GLY A 151 12.19 -17.92 -3.08
CA GLY A 151 12.07 -17.60 -4.50
C GLY A 151 11.15 -16.43 -4.82
N ILE A 152 10.64 -15.70 -3.82
CA ILE A 152 9.76 -14.55 -4.04
C ILE A 152 10.58 -13.38 -4.58
N THR A 153 10.28 -12.92 -5.80
CA THR A 153 11.07 -11.89 -6.52
C THR A 153 10.31 -10.59 -6.76
N VAL A 154 9.01 -10.54 -6.44
CA VAL A 154 8.19 -9.32 -6.53
C VAL A 154 8.72 -8.21 -5.61
N PRO A 155 8.44 -6.93 -5.88
CA PRO A 155 8.73 -5.88 -4.92
C PRO A 155 8.06 -6.13 -3.58
N LEU A 156 8.83 -5.98 -2.50
CA LEU A 156 8.31 -6.08 -1.13
C LEU A 156 8.07 -4.69 -0.56
N ILE A 157 6.88 -4.43 -0.03
CA ILE A 157 6.55 -3.22 0.71
C ILE A 157 6.72 -3.50 2.20
N ILE A 158 7.34 -2.55 2.90
CA ILE A 158 7.67 -2.64 4.33
C ILE A 158 7.13 -1.40 5.04
N ASP A 159 6.17 -1.60 5.93
CA ASP A 159 5.57 -0.54 6.73
C ASP A 159 6.49 -0.13 7.89
N ALA A 160 6.40 1.13 8.29
CA ALA A 160 7.06 1.60 9.51
C ALA A 160 6.46 0.95 10.77
N SER A 161 7.20 0.97 11.89
CA SER A 161 6.61 0.71 13.20
C SER A 161 5.64 1.83 13.62
N LYS A 162 5.14 1.76 14.86
CA LYS A 162 4.20 2.71 15.47
C LYS A 162 2.91 2.75 14.69
N TRP A 163 2.35 1.57 14.43
CA TRP A 163 1.13 1.45 13.65
C TRP A 163 1.29 2.15 12.28
N GLY A 164 2.44 1.90 11.60
CA GLY A 164 2.78 2.52 10.31
C GLY A 164 3.24 3.99 10.36
N GLN A 165 3.18 4.68 11.50
CA GLN A 165 3.36 6.13 11.55
C GLN A 165 4.81 6.62 11.63
N ASN A 166 5.78 5.73 11.91
CA ASN A 166 7.15 6.11 12.25
C ASN A 166 8.04 6.41 11.04
N ILE A 167 7.79 7.52 10.32
CA ILE A 167 8.60 7.91 9.16
C ILE A 167 10.07 8.18 9.51
N ASP A 168 10.35 8.70 10.71
CA ASP A 168 11.71 8.94 11.19
C ASP A 168 12.53 7.64 11.22
N GLN A 169 11.92 6.51 11.58
CA GLN A 169 12.57 5.20 11.51
C GLN A 169 12.87 4.79 10.07
N LEU A 170 11.93 4.99 9.13
CA LEU A 170 12.17 4.71 7.71
C LEU A 170 13.32 5.58 7.17
N GLN A 171 13.38 6.85 7.54
CA GLN A 171 14.46 7.76 7.15
C GLN A 171 15.81 7.37 7.77
N ALA A 172 15.81 6.92 9.03
CA ALA A 172 17.02 6.56 9.76
C ALA A 172 17.65 5.23 9.31
N VAL A 173 16.85 4.18 9.12
CA VAL A 173 17.35 2.82 8.82
C VAL A 173 16.89 2.23 7.48
N GLY A 174 15.95 2.88 6.80
CA GLY A 174 15.55 2.51 5.43
C GLY A 174 16.69 2.39 4.43
N PRO A 175 17.71 3.29 4.40
CA PRO A 175 18.83 3.15 3.48
C PRO A 175 19.60 1.82 3.66
N ALA A 176 19.71 1.32 4.90
CA ALA A 176 20.38 0.05 5.19
C ALA A 176 19.55 -1.16 4.73
N LEU A 177 18.22 -1.06 4.73
CA LEU A 177 17.32 -2.05 4.16
C LEU A 177 17.37 -2.05 2.62
N VAL A 178 17.33 -0.88 1.99
CA VAL A 178 17.40 -0.74 0.53
C VAL A 178 18.76 -1.24 0.00
N ALA A 179 19.84 -1.04 0.75
CA ALA A 179 21.15 -1.61 0.42
C ALA A 179 21.19 -3.15 0.57
N HIS A 180 20.37 -3.72 1.47
CA HIS A 180 20.26 -5.17 1.66
C HIS A 180 19.43 -5.83 0.55
N ASP A 181 18.34 -5.19 0.12
CA ASP A 181 17.55 -5.58 -1.05
C ASP A 181 17.04 -4.33 -1.80
N PRO A 182 17.53 -4.06 -3.01
CA PRO A 182 17.12 -2.88 -3.78
C PRO A 182 15.71 -3.01 -4.37
N ASN A 183 15.06 -4.19 -4.29
CA ASN A 183 13.72 -4.43 -4.79
C ASN A 183 12.65 -4.37 -3.69
N ILE A 184 12.74 -3.35 -2.83
CA ILE A 184 11.77 -3.06 -1.77
C ILE A 184 11.25 -1.62 -1.88
N MET A 185 10.06 -1.39 -1.33
CA MET A 185 9.51 -0.06 -1.07
C MET A 185 9.25 0.10 0.42
N LEU A 186 9.34 1.33 0.91
CA LEU A 186 9.04 1.68 2.30
C LEU A 186 7.68 2.38 2.35
N SER A 187 6.86 2.05 3.35
CA SER A 187 5.50 2.58 3.49
C SER A 187 5.32 3.28 4.83
N VAL A 188 4.83 4.51 4.78
CA VAL A 188 4.36 5.27 5.95
C VAL A 188 2.84 5.37 5.92
N HIS A 189 2.20 5.24 7.08
CA HIS A 189 0.78 5.47 7.27
C HIS A 189 0.61 6.77 8.06
N MET A 190 0.05 7.79 7.41
CA MET A 190 0.06 9.16 7.92
C MET A 190 -1.15 9.46 8.80
N TRP A 191 -1.28 8.70 9.89
CA TRP A 191 -2.29 8.90 10.95
C TRP A 191 -1.93 10.01 11.95
N TRP A 192 -1.10 10.96 11.54
CA TRP A 192 -0.36 11.84 12.45
C TRP A 192 -1.25 12.90 13.12
N THR A 193 -1.02 13.09 14.42
CA THR A 193 -1.62 14.18 15.19
C THR A 193 -1.12 15.56 14.76
N ASP A 194 0.13 15.66 14.29
CA ASP A 194 0.63 16.81 13.51
C ASP A 194 0.53 16.51 12.01
N GLY A 195 -0.69 16.52 11.49
CA GLY A 195 -1.02 16.36 10.08
C GLY A 195 -0.88 17.64 9.25
N SER A 196 -0.06 18.61 9.66
CA SER A 196 0.04 19.89 8.97
C SER A 196 0.76 19.77 7.62
N GLY A 197 0.37 20.60 6.65
CA GLY A 197 1.04 20.64 5.34
C GLY A 197 2.54 20.94 5.41
N ALA A 198 2.99 21.66 6.45
CA ALA A 198 4.41 21.91 6.71
C ALA A 198 5.16 20.62 7.11
N THR A 199 4.60 19.85 8.04
CA THR A 199 5.17 18.56 8.47
C THR A 199 5.15 17.56 7.33
N ILE A 200 4.03 17.39 6.63
CA ILE A 200 3.94 16.53 5.43
C ILE A 200 5.00 16.91 4.38
N THR A 201 5.13 18.20 4.07
CA THR A 201 6.12 18.68 3.10
C THR A 201 7.55 18.41 3.56
N LYS A 202 7.86 18.63 4.85
CA LYS A 202 9.19 18.37 5.41
C LYS A 202 9.56 16.89 5.24
N GLU A 203 8.70 16.00 5.72
CA GLU A 203 9.02 14.57 5.76
C GLU A 203 9.14 13.95 4.37
N LEU A 204 8.27 14.33 3.43
CA LEU A 204 8.39 13.85 2.04
C LEU A 204 9.66 14.37 1.35
N ASN A 205 10.06 15.63 1.59
CA ASN A 205 11.31 16.15 1.03
C ASN A 205 12.54 15.45 1.61
N GLU A 206 12.53 15.17 2.92
CA GLU A 206 13.62 14.45 3.58
C GLU A 206 13.77 13.03 3.00
N SER A 207 12.67 12.29 2.85
CA SER A 207 12.70 10.95 2.25
C SER A 207 13.17 10.96 0.79
N VAL A 208 12.80 11.97 0.00
CA VAL A 208 13.32 12.14 -1.37
C VAL A 208 14.80 12.50 -1.38
N ALA A 209 15.27 13.35 -0.46
CA ALA A 209 16.69 13.70 -0.35
C ALA A 209 17.56 12.51 0.04
N LEU A 210 17.00 11.54 0.75
CA LEU A 210 17.62 10.26 1.10
C LEU A 210 17.51 9.20 -0.04
N ASP A 211 16.88 9.53 -1.17
CA ASP A 211 16.60 8.62 -2.30
C ASP A 211 15.84 7.35 -1.88
N LEU A 212 14.94 7.47 -0.91
CA LEU A 212 14.15 6.32 -0.43
C LEU A 212 12.99 6.00 -1.38
N PRO A 213 12.75 4.71 -1.70
CA PRO A 213 11.56 4.26 -2.42
C PRO A 213 10.32 4.29 -1.52
N LEU A 214 9.94 5.49 -1.09
CA LEU A 214 8.84 5.74 -0.16
C LEU A 214 7.48 5.79 -0.89
N MET A 215 6.45 5.25 -0.24
CA MET A 215 5.04 5.51 -0.52
C MET A 215 4.28 5.83 0.78
N VAL A 216 3.12 6.47 0.64
CA VAL A 216 2.14 6.63 1.73
C VAL A 216 1.10 5.53 1.60
N GLY A 217 1.25 4.45 2.38
CA GLY A 217 0.40 3.27 2.29
C GLY A 217 -1.02 3.47 2.82
N GLU A 218 -1.19 4.39 3.76
CA GLU A 218 -2.49 4.76 4.30
C GLU A 218 -2.52 6.23 4.73
N PHE A 219 -3.66 6.87 4.50
CA PHE A 219 -4.03 8.16 5.08
C PHE A 219 -5.55 8.34 4.98
N ALA A 220 -6.09 9.22 5.82
CA ALA A 220 -7.45 9.72 5.67
C ALA A 220 -7.48 11.23 5.95
N GLN A 221 -8.68 11.77 6.22
CA GLN A 221 -8.87 13.19 6.48
C GLN A 221 -8.40 13.66 7.87
N HIS A 222 -8.08 12.75 8.80
CA HIS A 222 -7.72 13.06 10.19
C HIS A 222 -6.79 12.00 10.79
N ALA A 223 -6.19 12.32 11.94
CA ALA A 223 -5.42 11.37 12.75
C ALA A 223 -6.30 10.24 13.29
N VAL A 224 -5.72 9.04 13.43
CA VAL A 224 -6.41 7.90 14.04
C VAL A 224 -6.63 8.15 15.54
N TYR A 225 -7.77 7.71 16.09
CA TYR A 225 -8.22 7.83 17.49
C TYR A 225 -8.52 9.24 18.02
N GLU A 226 -7.95 10.30 17.45
CA GLU A 226 -8.25 11.70 17.82
C GLU A 226 -9.16 12.41 16.81
N CYS A 227 -9.37 11.80 15.63
CA CYS A 227 -10.42 12.11 14.67
C CYS A 227 -10.54 13.61 14.36
N GLY A 228 -11.74 14.20 14.44
CA GLY A 228 -12.00 15.61 14.10
C GLY A 228 -11.14 16.63 14.86
N GLN A 229 -10.50 16.24 15.97
CA GLN A 229 -9.64 17.12 16.77
C GLN A 229 -8.28 17.39 16.09
N HIS A 230 -7.81 16.45 15.27
CA HIS A 230 -6.53 16.50 14.59
C HIS A 230 -6.71 16.25 13.10
N PRO A 231 -7.12 17.29 12.33
CA PRO A 231 -7.27 17.17 10.89
C PRO A 231 -5.92 16.91 10.21
N PHE A 232 -5.94 16.10 9.17
CA PHE A 232 -4.78 15.80 8.34
C PHE A 232 -4.92 16.53 7.00
N ASP A 233 -3.89 17.28 6.60
CA ASP A 233 -3.88 18.06 5.36
C ASP A 233 -3.59 17.17 4.14
N TYR A 234 -4.52 16.28 3.83
CA TYR A 234 -4.43 15.37 2.68
C TYR A 234 -4.31 16.10 1.34
N LYS A 235 -4.75 17.37 1.24
CA LYS A 235 -4.60 18.17 0.01
C LYS A 235 -3.14 18.53 -0.23
N THR A 236 -2.42 18.93 0.83
CA THR A 236 -0.98 19.12 0.72
C THR A 236 -0.27 17.79 0.41
N LEU A 237 -0.67 16.68 1.03
CA LEU A 237 -0.15 15.36 0.68
C LEU A 237 -0.34 15.05 -0.83
N LEU A 238 -1.57 15.15 -1.35
CA LEU A 238 -1.89 14.89 -2.76
C LEU A 238 -1.01 15.73 -3.70
N ALA A 239 -0.91 17.04 -3.45
CA ALA A 239 -0.11 17.94 -4.27
C ALA A 239 1.39 17.63 -4.20
N LYS A 240 1.93 17.42 -2.99
CA LYS A 240 3.35 17.09 -2.81
C LYS A 240 3.71 15.72 -3.36
N SER A 241 2.82 14.74 -3.28
CA SER A 241 3.03 13.43 -3.88
C SER A 241 3.11 13.46 -5.41
N VAL A 242 2.49 14.43 -6.08
CA VAL A 242 2.68 14.66 -7.52
C VAL A 242 4.04 15.32 -7.78
N GLU A 243 4.35 16.40 -7.06
CA GLU A 243 5.62 17.15 -7.20
C GLU A 243 6.86 16.26 -6.96
N LEU A 244 6.78 15.42 -5.94
CA LEU A 244 7.88 14.58 -5.46
C LEU A 244 7.86 13.17 -6.03
N GLU A 245 6.82 12.82 -6.81
CA GLU A 245 6.61 11.49 -7.38
C GLU A 245 6.59 10.38 -6.30
N VAL A 246 5.83 10.62 -5.23
CA VAL A 246 5.60 9.66 -4.13
C VAL A 246 4.23 9.01 -4.31
N GLY A 247 4.18 7.68 -4.24
CA GLY A 247 2.93 6.91 -4.33
C GLY A 247 2.05 7.12 -3.10
N TRP A 248 0.72 6.98 -3.25
CA TRP A 248 -0.19 6.98 -2.10
C TRP A 248 -1.42 6.10 -2.30
N LEU A 249 -1.98 5.65 -1.19
CA LEU A 249 -3.24 4.89 -1.13
C LEU A 249 -4.13 5.45 -0.01
N ALA A 250 -5.36 5.83 -0.36
CA ALA A 250 -6.32 6.34 0.61
C ALA A 250 -6.96 5.20 1.43
N TRP A 251 -7.17 5.42 2.72
CA TRP A 251 -7.85 4.47 3.61
C TRP A 251 -9.22 5.01 4.03
N SER A 252 -10.34 4.35 3.75
CA SER A 252 -10.49 3.17 2.87
C SER A 252 -11.79 3.26 2.08
N TRP A 253 -11.99 2.37 1.10
CA TRP A 253 -13.05 2.50 0.10
C TRP A 253 -14.46 2.64 0.72
N GLY A 254 -14.79 1.88 1.76
CA GLY A 254 -16.02 2.03 2.54
C GLY A 254 -17.15 1.05 2.23
N ALA A 255 -16.88 -0.05 1.53
CA ALA A 255 -17.82 -1.18 1.41
C ALA A 255 -18.01 -1.88 2.76
N VAL A 256 -16.89 -2.23 3.42
CA VAL A 256 -16.85 -2.50 4.85
C VAL A 256 -16.72 -1.18 5.59
N LYS A 257 -17.54 -0.96 6.63
CA LYS A 257 -17.49 0.28 7.41
C LYS A 257 -16.32 0.28 8.37
N ASN A 258 -15.50 1.32 8.26
CA ASN A 258 -14.45 1.55 9.23
C ASN A 258 -15.07 1.93 10.59
N ASN A 259 -14.57 1.31 11.66
CA ASN A 259 -14.99 1.62 13.02
C ASN A 259 -14.23 2.83 13.61
N ASP A 260 -13.06 3.16 13.06
CA ASP A 260 -12.28 4.32 13.46
C ASP A 260 -12.99 5.61 13.02
N CYS A 261 -13.10 6.56 13.94
CA CYS A 261 -13.70 7.87 13.70
C CYS A 261 -15.12 7.85 13.12
N LYS A 262 -15.87 6.75 13.30
CA LYS A 262 -17.20 6.53 12.70
C LYS A 262 -18.21 7.66 12.97
N ASP A 263 -18.13 8.27 14.16
CA ASP A 263 -19.06 9.32 14.62
C ASP A 263 -18.49 10.73 14.42
N ASP A 264 -17.22 10.85 13.99
CA ASP A 264 -16.46 12.11 13.95
C ASP A 264 -15.53 12.15 12.72
N GLY A 265 -16.14 12.11 11.54
CA GLY A 265 -15.41 12.14 10.26
C GLY A 265 -14.91 10.77 9.83
N PRO A 266 -15.81 9.86 9.38
CA PRO A 266 -15.44 8.49 9.03
C PRO A 266 -14.39 8.44 7.92
N PHE A 267 -13.54 7.41 7.99
CA PHE A 267 -12.52 7.12 6.98
C PHE A 267 -13.10 6.38 5.77
N ASP A 268 -14.41 6.12 5.72
CA ASP A 268 -15.03 5.55 4.53
C ASP A 268 -15.07 6.60 3.40
N MET A 269 -14.50 6.27 2.24
CA MET A 269 -14.57 7.13 1.05
C MET A 269 -15.96 7.12 0.40
N THR A 270 -16.68 6.00 0.54
CA THR A 270 -18.02 5.79 -0.03
C THR A 270 -19.05 5.44 1.04
N THR A 271 -20.30 5.80 0.79
CA THR A 271 -21.40 5.42 1.70
C THR A 271 -21.85 3.97 1.55
N ASP A 272 -21.59 3.34 0.40
CA ASP A 272 -22.19 2.04 0.04
C ASP A 272 -21.26 1.12 -0.76
N GLY A 273 -19.95 1.41 -0.81
CA GLY A 273 -18.98 0.62 -1.59
C GLY A 273 -19.02 0.89 -3.09
N THR A 274 -19.75 1.91 -3.55
CA THR A 274 -19.87 2.23 -4.99
C THR A 274 -19.21 3.54 -5.37
N PHE A 275 -18.81 3.67 -6.64
CA PHE A 275 -18.27 4.92 -7.17
C PHE A 275 -19.26 6.09 -7.05
N ALA A 276 -20.56 5.81 -7.25
CA ALA A 276 -21.61 6.81 -7.12
C ALA A 276 -21.81 7.26 -5.66
N GLY A 277 -21.47 6.41 -4.69
CA GLY A 277 -21.51 6.68 -3.27
C GLY A 277 -20.32 7.46 -2.71
N LEU A 278 -19.33 7.84 -3.54
CA LEU A 278 -18.22 8.70 -3.12
C LEU A 278 -18.73 10.01 -2.52
N THR A 279 -18.27 10.34 -1.32
CA THR A 279 -18.72 11.51 -0.56
C THR A 279 -17.57 12.20 0.17
N GLY A 280 -17.78 13.46 0.57
CA GLY A 280 -16.83 14.23 1.38
C GLY A 280 -15.38 14.16 0.88
N TRP A 281 -14.46 13.90 1.81
CA TRP A 281 -13.03 13.77 1.52
C TRP A 281 -12.71 12.65 0.51
N GLY A 282 -13.46 11.54 0.54
CA GLY A 282 -13.31 10.43 -0.39
C GLY A 282 -13.57 10.86 -1.83
N ARG A 283 -14.61 11.67 -2.06
CA ARG A 283 -14.89 12.27 -3.38
C ARG A 283 -13.81 13.26 -3.81
N GLU A 284 -13.24 14.02 -2.87
CA GLU A 284 -12.14 14.93 -3.17
C GLU A 284 -10.89 14.19 -3.61
N VAL A 285 -10.45 13.19 -2.83
CA VAL A 285 -9.29 12.34 -3.11
C VAL A 285 -9.46 11.53 -4.39
N ALA A 286 -10.65 10.99 -4.66
CA ALA A 286 -10.89 10.15 -5.82
C ALA A 286 -11.11 10.96 -7.12
N VAL A 287 -11.80 12.11 -7.05
CA VAL A 287 -12.38 12.76 -8.24
C VAL A 287 -12.04 14.25 -8.32
N THR A 288 -12.43 15.05 -7.32
CA THR A 288 -12.57 16.51 -7.53
C THR A 288 -11.33 17.33 -7.22
N ASP A 289 -10.37 16.84 -6.43
CA ASP A 289 -9.12 17.55 -6.22
C ASP A 289 -8.27 17.55 -7.51
N PRO A 290 -7.55 18.65 -7.85
CA PRO A 290 -6.67 18.66 -9.02
C PRO A 290 -5.60 17.56 -9.02
N ASN A 291 -5.23 17.05 -7.84
CA ASN A 291 -4.25 15.99 -7.64
C ASN A 291 -4.91 14.64 -7.26
N SER A 292 -6.22 14.49 -7.50
CA SER A 292 -6.99 13.28 -7.21
C SER A 292 -6.51 12.05 -8.00
N ILE A 293 -7.05 10.88 -7.64
CA ILE A 293 -6.87 9.65 -8.42
C ILE A 293 -7.23 9.91 -9.89
N GLN A 294 -8.43 10.43 -10.16
CA GLN A 294 -8.91 10.60 -11.54
C GLN A 294 -8.05 11.55 -12.37
N ASN A 295 -7.39 12.52 -11.73
CA ASN A 295 -6.59 13.54 -12.42
C ASN A 295 -5.10 13.18 -12.55
N THR A 296 -4.59 12.23 -11.76
CA THR A 296 -3.14 11.96 -11.69
C THR A 296 -2.73 10.49 -11.81
N SER A 297 -3.69 9.56 -11.67
CA SER A 297 -3.42 8.14 -11.85
C SER A 297 -3.20 7.79 -13.31
N VAL A 298 -2.17 6.97 -13.56
CA VAL A 298 -1.88 6.37 -14.86
C VAL A 298 -1.72 4.87 -14.65
N ARG A 299 -2.55 4.07 -15.32
CA ARG A 299 -2.35 2.62 -15.39
C ARG A 299 -1.27 2.33 -16.42
N PRO A 300 -0.23 1.55 -16.06
CA PRO A 300 0.81 1.19 -17.02
C PRO A 300 0.22 0.44 -18.21
N HIS A 301 0.81 0.61 -19.38
CA HIS A 301 0.35 -0.04 -20.63
C HIS A 301 0.28 -1.56 -20.48
N SER A 302 1.20 -2.11 -19.70
CA SER A 302 1.33 -3.53 -19.39
C SER A 302 0.15 -4.09 -18.58
N ILE A 303 -0.46 -3.26 -17.74
CA ILE A 303 -1.67 -3.59 -16.97
C ILE A 303 -2.90 -3.43 -17.86
N GLU A 304 -2.99 -2.33 -18.62
CA GLU A 304 -4.11 -2.07 -19.53
C GLU A 304 -4.26 -3.13 -20.62
N THR A 305 -3.16 -3.54 -21.24
CA THR A 305 -3.19 -4.43 -22.41
C THR A 305 -2.77 -5.87 -22.12
N GLY A 306 -2.12 -6.11 -20.98
CA GLY A 306 -1.46 -7.40 -20.72
C GLY A 306 -0.16 -7.59 -21.50
N SER A 307 0.37 -6.55 -22.17
CA SER A 307 1.58 -6.66 -23.01
C SER A 307 2.50 -5.44 -22.90
N CYS A 308 3.79 -5.60 -23.24
CA CYS A 308 4.76 -4.50 -23.24
C CYS A 308 4.78 -3.65 -24.53
N LYS A 309 3.86 -3.88 -25.48
CA LYS A 309 3.87 -3.26 -26.81
C LYS A 309 2.49 -2.78 -27.23
#